data_AF-A0A560KCF2-F1
#
_entry.id   AF-A0A560KCF2-F1
#
_cell.length_a   1.000
_cell.length_b   1.000
_cell.length_c   1.000
_cell.angle_alpha   90.00
_cell.angle_beta   90.00
_cell.angle_gamma   90.00
#
_symmetry.space_group_name_H-M   'P 1'
#
loop_
_entity.id
_entity.type
_entity.pdbx_description
1 polymer ?
#
loop_
_entity_poly.entity_id
_entity_poly.type
_entity_poly.pdbx_seq_one_letter_code
_entity_poly.pdbx_strand_id
1 'polypeptide(L)' 'MRRQLTALRSQHLDNLAIASLLNRFLVKVAFLSEPKDQDHERYLRSEFVQTLKKVEAMISRKPAAERSALTKPSE' A
#
# COMPACT_ATOMS: atom_id res chain seq x y z
N MET A 1 -8.76 5.89 10.59
CA MET A 1 -8.43 5.49 9.21
C MET A 1 -7.85 6.61 8.36
N ARG A 2 -8.60 7.65 7.96
CA ARG A 2 -8.11 8.67 7.00
C ARG A 2 -6.79 9.34 7.44
N ARG A 3 -6.70 9.78 8.71
CA ARG A 3 -5.47 10.32 9.31
C ARG A 3 -4.30 9.32 9.31
N GLN A 4 -4.56 8.03 9.56
CA GLN A 4 -3.53 6.98 9.56
C GLN A 4 -2.98 6.73 8.14
N LEU A 5 -3.85 6.76 7.12
CA LEU A 5 -3.43 6.64 5.72
C LEU A 5 -2.60 7.83 5.26
N THR A 6 -3.00 9.05 5.64
CA THR A 6 -2.22 10.24 5.34
C THR A 6 -0.84 10.19 5.98
N ALA A 7 -0.73 9.72 7.23
CA ALA A 7 0.54 9.52 7.91
C ALA A 7 1.39 8.44 7.22
N LEU A 8 0.80 7.28 6.89
CA LEU A 8 1.49 6.19 6.22
C LEU A 8 1.98 6.58 4.82
N ARG A 9 1.17 7.34 4.06
CA ARG A 9 1.57 7.90 2.77
C ARG A 9 2.75 8.85 2.92
N SER A 10 2.73 9.69 3.96
CA SER A 10 3.81 10.66 4.21
C SER A 10 5.13 9.97 4.57
N GLN A 11 5.07 8.82 5.25
CA GLN A 11 6.25 7.99 5.57
C GLN A 11 6.85 7.27 4.36
N HIS A 12 6.08 7.08 3.29
CA HIS A 12 6.51 6.34 2.10
C HIS A 12 6.47 7.19 0.84
N LEU A 13 6.71 8.51 0.98
CA LEU A 13 6.66 9.46 -0.14
C LEU A 13 7.59 9.04 -1.30
N ASP A 14 8.74 8.48 -0.96
CA ASP A 14 9.78 8.06 -1.91
C ASP A 14 9.53 6.67 -2.50
N ASN A 15 8.58 5.89 -1.94
CA ASN A 15 8.22 4.57 -2.45
C ASN A 15 6.92 4.67 -3.27
N LEU A 16 7.08 4.96 -4.57
CA LEU A 16 5.98 5.14 -5.52
C LEU A 16 4.98 3.96 -5.55
N ALA A 17 5.45 2.73 -5.31
CA ALA A 17 4.59 1.55 -5.31
C ALA A 17 3.68 1.52 -4.07
N ILE A 18 4.23 1.84 -2.89
CA ILE A 18 3.45 1.98 -1.65
C ILE A 18 2.52 3.21 -1.74
N ALA A 19 3.01 4.34 -2.25
CA ALA A 19 2.22 5.55 -2.42
C ALA A 19 1.02 5.34 -3.38
N SER A 20 1.23 4.61 -4.48
CA SER A 20 0.16 4.27 -5.44
C SER A 20 -0.90 3.35 -4.83
N LEU A 21 -0.48 2.34 -4.06
CA LEU A 21 -1.39 1.45 -3.35
C LEU A 21 -2.25 2.22 -2.32
N LEU A 22 -1.61 3.12 -1.56
CA LEU A 22 -2.29 3.96 -0.57
C LEU A 22 -3.23 4.99 -1.22
N ASN A 23 -2.85 5.59 -2.34
CA ASN A 23 -3.71 6.51 -3.09
C ASN A 23 -4.94 5.79 -3.65
N ARG A 24 -4.79 4.58 -4.20
CA ARG A 24 -5.93 3.78 -4.70
C ARG A 24 -6.91 3.45 -3.57
N PHE A 25 -6.39 3.12 -2.39
CA PHE A 25 -7.22 2.88 -1.22
C PHE A 25 -7.89 4.17 -0.72
N LEU A 26 -7.16 5.28 -0.67
CA LEU A 26 -7.69 6.60 -0.31
C LEU A 26 -8.81 7.04 -1.25
N VAL A 27 -8.71 6.83 -2.56
CA VAL A 27 -9.77 7.14 -3.52
C VAL A 27 -11.00 6.26 -3.29
N LYS A 28 -10.81 4.95 -3.06
CA LYS A 28 -11.92 4.03 -2.71
C LYS A 28 -12.67 4.49 -1.46
N VAL A 29 -11.97 4.95 -0.42
CA VAL A 29 -12.57 5.44 0.83
C VAL A 29 -13.09 6.88 0.71
N ALA A 30 -12.43 7.73 -0.08
CA ALA A 30 -12.80 9.13 -0.26
C ALA A 30 -14.10 9.31 -1.04
N PHE A 31 -14.45 8.36 -1.89
CA PHE A 31 -15.76 8.31 -2.54
C PHE A 31 -16.92 8.00 -1.58
N LEU A 32 -16.61 7.69 -0.31
CA LEU A 32 -17.53 7.14 0.69
C LEU A 32 -17.36 7.85 2.03
N SER A 33 -17.43 9.18 2.03
CA SER A 33 -17.34 10.00 3.24
C SER A 33 -18.30 9.57 4.35
N GLU A 34 -19.39 8.86 4.02
CA GLU A 34 -20.13 8.03 4.95
C GLU A 34 -20.29 6.61 4.39
N PRO A 35 -20.00 5.56 5.19
CA PRO A 35 -20.43 4.22 4.83
C PRO A 35 -21.95 4.24 4.69
N LYS A 36 -22.42 3.84 3.50
CA LYS A 36 -23.86 3.83 3.18
C LYS A 36 -24.66 2.89 4.10
N ASP A 37 -24.00 1.87 4.64
CA ASP A 37 -24.58 0.86 5.52
C ASP A 37 -23.46 0.15 6.31
N GLN A 38 -23.85 -0.71 7.26
CA GLN A 38 -22.92 -1.45 8.12
C GLN A 38 -22.07 -2.48 7.36
N ASP A 39 -22.57 -3.04 6.26
CA ASP A 39 -21.82 -4.00 5.44
C ASP A 39 -20.72 -3.30 4.66
N HIS A 40 -21.01 -2.08 4.21
CA HIS A 40 -20.05 -1.20 3.57
C HIS A 40 -18.94 -0.78 4.52
N GLU A 41 -19.28 -0.41 5.77
CA GLU A 41 -18.27 -0.11 6.79
C GLU A 41 -17.37 -1.33 7.07
N ARG A 42 -17.96 -2.53 7.14
CA ARG A 42 -17.22 -3.78 7.36
C ARG A 42 -16.32 -4.11 6.18
N TYR A 43 -16.79 -3.90 4.95
CA TYR A 43 -16.01 -4.05 3.73
C TYR A 43 -14.82 -3.08 3.71
N LEU A 44 -15.04 -1.80 4.02
CA LEU A 44 -13.99 -0.78 4.10
C LEU A 44 -12.92 -1.13 5.15
N ARG A 45 -13.33 -1.62 6.33
CA ARG A 45 -12.39 -2.10 7.36
C ARG A 45 -11.58 -3.31 6.88
N SER A 46 -12.21 -4.26 6.19
CA SER A 46 -11.51 -5.42 5.64
C SER A 46 -10.48 -5.02 4.58
N GLU A 47 -10.86 -4.19 3.61
CA GLU A 47 -9.96 -3.66 2.59
C GLU A 47 -8.81 -2.85 3.21
N PHE A 48 -9.07 -2.12 4.31
CA PHE A 48 -8.03 -1.39 5.05
C PHE A 48 -6.99 -2.34 5.64
N VAL A 49 -7.42 -3.39 6.36
CA VAL A 49 -6.52 -4.39 6.95
C VAL A 49 -5.71 -5.11 5.86
N GLN A 50 -6.34 -5.47 4.74
CA GLN A 50 -5.63 -6.09 3.62
C GLN A 50 -4.59 -5.15 2.99
N THR A 51 -4.91 -3.86 2.87
CA THR A 51 -3.99 -2.85 2.34
C THR A 51 -2.77 -2.70 3.26
N LEU A 52 -2.98 -2.64 4.58
CA LEU A 52 -1.88 -2.58 5.54
C LEU A 52 -0.96 -3.81 5.44
N LYS A 53 -1.53 -5.03 5.37
CA LYS A 53 -0.74 -6.25 5.18
C LYS A 53 0.10 -6.23 3.90
N LYS A 54 -0.45 -5.69 2.80
CA LYS A 54 0.29 -5.55 1.54
C LYS A 54 1.43 -4.54 1.66
N VAL A 55 1.20 -3.41 2.31
CA VAL A 55 2.25 -2.41 2.58
C VAL A 55 3.35 -3.03 3.43
N GLU A 56 3.01 -3.71 4.52
CA GLU A 56 3.95 -4.39 5.41
C GLU A 56 4.77 -5.47 4.66
N ALA A 57 4.13 -6.25 3.80
CA ALA A 57 4.81 -7.23 2.95
C ALA A 57 5.76 -6.57 1.94
N MET A 58 5.40 -5.41 1.38
CA MET A 58 6.25 -4.64 0.48
C MET A 58 7.45 -4.02 1.19
N ILE A 59 7.28 -3.57 2.43
CA ILE A 59 8.37 -3.05 3.28
C ILE A 59 9.31 -4.20 3.70
N SER A 60 8.74 -5.34 4.09
CA SER A 60 9.49 -6.52 4.54
C SER A 60 10.24 -7.23 3.41
N ARG A 61 9.74 -7.11 2.17
CA ARG A 61 10.51 -7.45 0.97
C ARG A 61 11.59 -6.39 0.77
N LYS A 62 12.78 -6.64 1.34
CA LYS A 62 14.03 -5.97 0.93
C LYS A 62 14.05 -5.89 -0.61
N PRO A 63 14.39 -4.74 -1.22
CA PRO A 63 14.52 -4.67 -2.66
C PRO A 63 15.56 -5.72 -3.07
N ALA A 64 15.13 -6.68 -3.89
CA ALA A 64 16.03 -7.57 -4.60
C ALA A 64 16.77 -6.78 -5.68
N ALA A 65 17.53 -5.76 -5.28
CA ALA A 65 18.39 -4.96 -6.13
C ALA A 65 19.81 -5.54 -6.23
N GLU A 66 20.00 -6.80 -5.83
CA GLU A 66 21.32 -7.46 -5.86
C GLU A 66 21.22 -8.92 -6.33
N ARG A 67 20.49 -9.18 -7.41
CA ARG A 67 20.56 -10.46 -8.15
C ARG A 67 20.68 -10.33 -9.67
N SER A 68 20.87 -9.12 -10.19
CA SER A 68 21.11 -8.91 -11.63
C SER A 68 22.53 -8.47 -11.98
N ALA A 69 23.49 -8.55 -11.04
CA ALA A 69 24.90 -8.23 -11.29
C ALA A 69 25.81 -9.45 -11.46
N LEU A 70 25.28 -10.67 -11.63
CA LEU A 70 26.09 -11.88 -11.85
C LEU A 70 25.59 -12.72 -13.03
N THR A 71 25.65 -12.13 -14.21
CA THR A 71 25.74 -12.88 -15.47
C THR A 71 26.54 -12.05 -16.48
N LYS A 72 27.85 -11.96 -16.25
CA LYS A 72 28.80 -11.80 -17.37
C LYS A 72 29.26 -13.22 -17.74
N PRO A 73 28.98 -13.73 -18.95
CA PRO A 73 29.79 -14.82 -19.47
C PRO A 73 31.18 -14.22 -19.75
N SER A 74 32.21 -14.77 -19.13
CA SER A 74 33.59 -14.55 -19.58
C SER A 74 33.81 -15.37 -20.85
N GLU A 75 34.54 -14.76 -21.78
CA GLU A 75 35.02 -15.32 -23.05
C GLU A 75 35.70 -16.69 -22.91
#